data_AF-A0A6G4ZZ32-F1
#
_entry.id   AF-A0A6G4ZZ32-F1
#
_cell.length_a   1.000
_cell.length_b   1.000
_cell.length_c   1.000
_cell.angle_alpha   90.00
_cell.angle_beta   90.00
_cell.angle_gamma   90.00
#
_symmetry.space_group_name_H-M   'P 1'
#
loop_
_entity.id
_entity.type
_entity.pdbx_description
1 polymer ?
#
loop_
_entity_poly.entity_id
_entity_poly.type
_entity_poly.pdbx_seq_one_letter_code
_entity_poly.pdbx_strand_id
1 'polypeptide(L)'
;SDDVDGNTLCDFGHRMPLKKVKYLVAEGDLVVDDVRVESDDVEKLRELADNWSLYMPPEPPQQVLQVGDVVPELMSEAMTYYEPKLQLDSPAKPLCQRLPEVMAPGRVVIVSGVVEPKPYRFHVNLQTDVGDTADMGLHLNPRFDTKPRGVVLNSRDRDQWQQEVQVPGNKFPFTEGSPFEIQIHCQEDKFRVLVNGTFLADFPHRIDCSRIDYVCVDGSVILDRIVFA
;
A
#
# COMPACT_ATOMS: atom_id res chain seq x y z
N SER A 1 -11.15 26.53 -2.98
CA SER A 1 -12.38 25.80 -2.66
C SER A 1 -11.99 24.55 -1.92
N ASP A 2 -12.81 24.17 -0.95
CA ASP A 2 -12.77 22.85 -0.34
C ASP A 2 -13.93 22.06 -0.93
N ASP A 3 -13.61 20.99 -1.65
CA ASP A 3 -14.55 20.17 -2.39
C ASP A 3 -14.56 18.74 -1.80
N VAL A 4 -15.75 18.18 -1.56
CA VAL A 4 -15.93 16.79 -1.07
C VAL A 4 -16.86 16.08 -2.04
N ASP A 5 -16.43 14.93 -2.56
CA ASP A 5 -17.15 14.13 -3.56
C ASP A 5 -17.60 14.96 -4.79
N GLY A 6 -16.73 15.87 -5.23
CA GLY A 6 -16.98 16.74 -6.38
C GLY A 6 -17.96 17.89 -6.13
N ASN A 7 -18.39 18.09 -4.88
CA ASN A 7 -19.27 19.20 -4.48
C ASN A 7 -18.51 20.21 -3.64
N THR A 8 -18.62 21.49 -4.00
CA THR A 8 -18.03 22.58 -3.22
C THR A 8 -18.73 22.70 -1.87
N LEU A 9 -17.97 22.44 -0.81
CA LEU A 9 -18.43 22.57 0.55
C LEU A 9 -18.36 24.03 1.00
N CYS A 10 -17.21 24.66 0.78
CA CYS A 10 -16.98 26.04 1.17
C CYS A 10 -15.74 26.65 0.51
N ASP A 11 -15.64 27.97 0.60
CA ASP A 11 -14.44 28.73 0.24
C ASP A 11 -13.84 29.40 1.49
N PHE A 12 -12.65 28.95 1.89
CA PHE A 12 -11.88 29.62 2.92
C PHE A 12 -10.88 30.61 2.31
N GLY A 13 -11.17 31.90 2.51
CA GLY A 13 -10.21 32.96 2.18
C GLY A 13 -8.95 32.88 3.05
N HIS A 14 -7.77 32.98 2.43
CA HIS A 14 -6.50 32.94 3.15
C HIS A 14 -6.37 34.09 4.16
N ARG A 15 -6.29 33.76 5.45
CA ARG A 15 -6.02 34.73 6.53
C ARG A 15 -4.54 34.87 6.88
N MET A 16 -3.70 34.07 6.22
CA MET A 16 -2.25 34.07 6.35
C MET A 16 -1.61 33.85 4.99
N PRO A 17 -0.40 34.40 4.72
CA PRO A 17 0.25 34.22 3.43
C PRO A 17 0.52 32.75 3.14
N LEU A 18 0.11 32.27 1.96
CA LEU A 18 0.30 30.88 1.52
C LEU A 18 1.74 30.37 1.67
N LYS A 19 2.73 31.22 1.37
CA LYS A 19 4.17 30.90 1.53
C LYS A 19 4.61 30.55 2.96
N LYS A 20 3.77 30.77 3.97
CA LYS A 20 4.03 30.39 5.36
C LYS A 20 3.42 29.02 5.74
N VAL A 21 2.56 28.45 4.90
CA VAL A 21 2.04 27.10 5.08
C VAL A 21 3.13 26.12 4.67
N LYS A 22 3.49 25.20 5.56
CA LYS A 22 4.60 24.26 5.36
C LYS A 22 4.22 22.80 5.59
N TYR A 23 3.16 22.57 6.36
CA TYR A 23 2.77 21.25 6.82
C TYR A 23 1.26 21.11 6.64
N LEU A 24 0.83 19.92 6.24
CA LEU A 24 -0.55 19.47 6.31
C LEU A 24 -0.63 18.45 7.44
N VAL A 25 -1.58 18.63 8.34
CA VAL A 25 -1.79 17.75 9.49
C VAL A 25 -3.28 17.40 9.51
N ALA A 26 -3.59 16.10 9.57
CA ALA A 26 -4.94 15.59 9.74
C ALA A 26 -5.02 14.89 11.09
N GLU A 27 -5.99 15.29 11.92
CA GLU A 27 -6.21 14.77 13.27
C GLU A 27 -7.68 14.37 13.44
N GLY A 28 -7.93 13.29 14.19
CA GLY A 28 -9.27 12.77 14.48
C GLY A 28 -9.40 11.27 14.21
N ASP A 29 -10.64 10.76 14.29
CA ASP A 29 -10.95 9.36 14.01
C ASP A 29 -11.04 9.13 12.49
N LEU A 30 -9.90 8.90 11.86
CA LEU A 30 -9.79 8.77 10.40
C LEU A 30 -8.75 7.72 10.01
N VAL A 31 -9.03 7.01 8.92
CA VAL A 31 -8.05 6.18 8.20
C VAL A 31 -7.77 6.90 6.89
N VAL A 32 -6.52 7.30 6.66
CA VAL A 32 -6.12 7.99 5.43
C VAL A 32 -5.56 6.97 4.45
N ASP A 33 -6.23 6.79 3.32
CA ASP A 33 -5.77 5.90 2.26
C ASP A 33 -4.67 6.54 1.39
N ASP A 34 -4.79 7.83 1.08
CA ASP A 34 -3.84 8.56 0.23
C ASP A 34 -3.86 10.07 0.54
N VAL A 35 -2.73 10.75 0.36
CA VAL A 35 -2.61 12.22 0.41
C VAL A 35 -1.87 12.68 -0.84
N ARG A 36 -2.58 13.36 -1.74
CA ARG A 36 -1.99 13.93 -2.95
C ARG A 36 -1.92 15.44 -2.87
N VAL A 37 -0.74 15.97 -3.19
CA VAL A 37 -0.53 17.41 -3.38
C VAL A 37 -0.20 17.63 -4.85
N GLU A 38 -1.12 18.27 -5.55
CA GLU A 38 -0.97 18.59 -6.97
C GLU A 38 -0.55 20.05 -7.12
N SER A 39 0.33 20.31 -8.09
CA SER A 39 0.77 21.65 -8.46
C SER A 39 0.97 21.68 -9.96
N ASP A 40 0.53 22.78 -10.59
CA ASP A 40 0.78 23.04 -12.00
C ASP A 40 2.26 23.34 -12.28
N ASP A 41 3.05 23.60 -11.23
CA ASP A 41 4.48 23.88 -11.28
C ASP A 41 5.29 22.64 -10.87
N VAL A 42 5.48 21.74 -11.85
CA VAL A 42 6.07 20.40 -11.68
C VAL A 42 7.57 20.43 -11.35
N GLU A 43 8.31 21.43 -11.84
CA GLU A 43 9.75 21.57 -11.52
C GLU A 43 9.96 21.92 -10.05
N LYS A 44 9.09 22.76 -9.49
CA LYS A 44 9.15 23.17 -8.08
C LYS A 44 8.80 22.03 -7.13
N LEU A 45 7.89 21.14 -7.51
CA LEU A 45 7.60 19.92 -6.74
C LEU A 45 8.80 18.96 -6.71
N ARG A 46 9.57 18.86 -7.81
CA ARG A 46 10.80 18.05 -7.85
C ARG A 46 11.89 18.62 -6.94
N GLU A 47 12.13 19.93 -6.98
CA GLU A 47 13.09 20.59 -6.07
C GLU A 47 12.70 20.44 -4.58
N LEU A 48 11.40 20.47 -4.27
CA LEU A 48 10.90 20.29 -2.91
C LEU A 48 10.99 18.82 -2.44
N ALA A 49 10.78 17.86 -3.33
CA ALA A 49 10.89 16.43 -3.02
C ALA A 49 12.34 16.00 -2.72
N ASP A 50 13.32 16.57 -3.42
CA ASP A 50 14.75 16.30 -3.19
C ASP A 50 15.27 16.93 -1.88
N ASN A 51 14.50 17.85 -1.30
CA ASN A 51 14.82 18.57 -0.06
C ASN A 51 14.49 17.80 1.23
N TRP A 52 13.94 16.57 1.16
CA TRP A 52 13.77 15.70 2.33
C TRP A 52 15.10 15.43 3.05
N SER A 53 16.21 15.51 2.32
CA SER A 53 17.60 15.44 2.81
C SER A 53 18.01 16.61 3.73
N LEU A 54 17.28 17.73 3.72
CA LEU A 54 17.58 18.94 4.50
C LEU A 54 16.88 18.97 5.87
N TYR A 55 16.19 17.91 6.28
CA TYR A 55 15.75 17.79 7.66
C TYR A 55 16.98 17.68 8.58
N MET A 56 17.42 18.83 9.11
CA MET A 56 18.31 18.88 10.26
C MET A 56 17.43 18.92 11.51
N PRO A 57 17.46 17.89 12.38
CA PRO A 57 16.83 17.99 13.68
C PRO A 57 17.44 19.19 14.43
N PRO A 58 16.65 19.90 15.25
CA PRO A 58 17.15 21.03 16.02
C PRO A 58 18.34 20.60 16.88
N GLU A 59 19.41 21.40 16.89
CA GLU A 59 20.56 21.11 17.75
C GLU A 59 20.13 21.07 19.22
N PRO A 60 20.57 20.06 19.99
CA PRO A 60 20.28 20.04 21.43
C PRO A 60 20.80 21.33 22.08
N PRO A 61 20.14 21.81 23.14
CA PRO A 61 20.49 23.10 23.76
C PRO A 61 21.99 23.14 24.12
N GLN A 62 22.72 24.15 23.61
CA GLN A 62 24.15 24.32 23.86
C GLN A 62 24.50 24.80 25.30
N GLN A 63 23.51 24.89 26.20
CA GLN A 63 23.75 25.26 27.59
C GLN A 63 24.21 24.03 28.38
N VAL A 64 25.48 24.06 28.79
CA VAL A 64 26.03 23.12 29.77
C VAL A 64 25.36 23.41 31.12
N LEU A 65 24.42 22.55 31.51
CA LEU A 65 23.75 22.62 32.81
C LEU A 65 24.79 22.46 33.94
N GLN A 66 24.77 23.37 34.92
CA GLN A 66 25.62 23.27 36.10
C GLN A 66 25.02 22.29 37.11
N VAL A 67 25.88 21.59 37.84
CA VAL A 67 25.49 20.58 38.84
C VAL A 67 24.68 21.24 39.95
N GLY A 68 23.37 21.00 39.98
CA GLY A 68 22.47 21.47 41.04
C GLY A 68 21.15 22.05 40.55
N ASP A 69 21.05 22.41 39.26
CA ASP A 69 19.77 22.83 38.69
C ASP A 69 18.86 21.60 38.51
N VAL A 70 17.55 21.79 38.68
CA VAL A 70 16.55 20.70 38.71
C VAL A 70 16.42 20.09 37.31
N VAL A 71 17.14 18.99 37.05
CA VAL A 71 17.18 18.30 35.74
C VAL A 71 16.32 17.02 35.56
N PRO A 72 15.15 16.82 36.20
CA PRO A 72 14.21 15.81 35.71
C PRO A 72 13.33 16.31 34.57
N GLU A 73 12.73 17.51 34.71
CA GLU A 73 11.73 18.03 33.76
C GLU A 73 12.34 18.39 32.42
N LEU A 74 13.43 19.17 32.38
CA LEU A 74 14.10 19.57 31.13
C LEU A 74 14.67 18.39 30.34
N MET A 75 15.12 17.33 31.01
CA MET A 75 15.55 16.09 30.34
C MET A 75 14.35 15.30 29.81
N SER A 76 13.23 15.27 30.55
CA SER A 76 11.98 14.67 30.06
C SER A 76 11.36 15.44 28.89
N GLU A 77 11.47 16.77 28.88
CA GLU A 77 11.00 17.66 27.81
C GLU A 77 11.92 17.58 26.58
N ALA A 78 13.24 17.45 26.77
CA ALA A 78 14.18 17.21 25.69
C ALA A 78 14.14 15.78 25.12
N MET A 79 13.68 14.79 25.88
CA MET A 79 13.45 13.41 25.42
C MET A 79 12.04 13.19 24.85
N THR A 80 11.13 14.14 25.04
CA THR A 80 9.80 14.16 24.37
C THR A 80 9.80 15.01 23.10
N TYR A 81 10.99 15.36 22.59
CA TYR A 81 11.14 15.61 21.16
C TYR A 81 10.54 14.41 20.44
N TYR A 82 9.37 14.63 19.85
CA TYR A 82 8.79 13.75 18.86
C TYR A 82 9.87 13.58 17.81
N GLU A 83 10.65 12.50 17.89
CA GLU A 83 11.06 11.84 16.66
C GLU A 83 9.75 11.70 15.89
N PRO A 84 9.60 12.32 14.71
CA PRO A 84 8.59 11.86 13.79
C PRO A 84 9.06 10.45 13.44
N LYS A 85 8.69 9.48 14.29
CA LYS A 85 8.53 8.13 13.85
C LYS A 85 7.45 8.30 12.80
N LEU A 86 7.88 8.40 11.54
CA LEU A 86 7.08 7.97 10.42
C LEU A 86 6.83 6.47 10.71
N GLN A 87 5.92 6.21 11.64
CA GLN A 87 5.25 4.94 11.74
C GLN A 87 4.44 4.93 10.46
N LEU A 88 5.01 4.27 9.46
CA LEU A 88 4.23 3.77 8.35
C LEU A 88 3.26 2.79 9.01
N ASP A 89 2.12 3.30 9.45
CA ASP A 89 1.00 2.52 9.94
C ASP A 89 0.56 1.69 8.76
N SER A 90 1.17 0.51 8.67
CA SER A 90 0.84 -0.48 7.68
C SER A 90 -0.58 -0.90 8.02
N PRO A 91 -1.54 -0.76 7.08
CA PRO A 91 -2.92 -1.08 7.38
C PRO A 91 -3.01 -2.49 7.94
N ALA A 92 -3.91 -2.69 8.91
CA ALA A 92 -4.13 -3.98 9.52
C ALA A 92 -4.42 -5.01 8.42
N LYS A 93 -3.71 -6.14 8.44
CA LYS A 93 -3.93 -7.23 7.49
C LYS A 93 -5.03 -8.16 8.02
N PRO A 94 -5.87 -8.74 7.15
CA PRO A 94 -5.89 -8.58 5.68
C PRO A 94 -6.33 -7.17 5.26
N LEU A 95 -5.62 -6.57 4.29
CA LEU A 95 -6.09 -5.35 3.65
C LEU A 95 -7.04 -5.75 2.51
N CYS A 96 -8.30 -5.39 2.65
CA CYS A 96 -9.33 -5.63 1.64
C CYS A 96 -9.90 -4.31 1.14
N GLN A 97 -9.77 -4.07 -0.15
CA GLN A 97 -10.27 -2.86 -0.80
C GLN A 97 -11.30 -3.22 -1.86
N ARG A 98 -12.43 -2.51 -1.85
CA ARG A 98 -13.44 -2.63 -2.88
C ARG A 98 -12.92 -2.02 -4.18
N LEU A 99 -13.11 -2.70 -5.29
CA LEU A 99 -12.86 -2.14 -6.61
C LEU A 99 -13.86 -0.99 -6.85
N PRO A 100 -13.46 0.15 -7.44
CA PRO A 100 -14.38 1.25 -7.78
C PRO A 100 -15.55 0.79 -8.66
N GLU A 101 -15.29 -0.23 -9.47
CA GLU A 101 -16.23 -0.90 -10.33
C GLU A 101 -15.79 -2.38 -10.44
N VAL A 102 -16.74 -3.28 -10.71
CA VAL A 102 -16.46 -4.73 -10.81
C VAL A 102 -15.41 -5.04 -11.87
N MET A 103 -14.71 -6.15 -11.74
CA MET A 103 -13.70 -6.55 -12.72
C MET A 103 -14.34 -6.82 -14.10
N ALA A 104 -13.65 -6.44 -15.17
CA ALA A 104 -14.07 -6.65 -16.55
C ALA A 104 -12.83 -6.64 -17.47
N PRO A 105 -12.93 -7.20 -18.69
CA PRO A 105 -11.84 -7.13 -19.66
C PRO A 105 -11.34 -5.70 -19.88
N GLY A 106 -10.02 -5.53 -19.90
CA GLY A 106 -9.35 -4.23 -20.03
C GLY A 106 -8.93 -3.59 -18.70
N ARG A 107 -9.48 -4.02 -17.57
CA ARG A 107 -9.12 -3.49 -16.25
C ARG A 107 -7.83 -4.09 -15.70
N VAL A 108 -7.15 -3.33 -14.88
CA VAL A 108 -5.90 -3.71 -14.22
C VAL A 108 -5.97 -3.43 -12.73
N VAL A 109 -5.55 -4.40 -11.92
CA VAL A 109 -5.25 -4.21 -10.50
C VAL A 109 -3.75 -4.24 -10.32
N ILE A 110 -3.19 -3.21 -9.70
CA ILE A 110 -1.77 -3.10 -9.38
C ILE A 110 -1.62 -3.13 -7.86
N VAL A 111 -0.81 -4.06 -7.36
CA VAL A 111 -0.47 -4.17 -5.93
C VAL A 111 1.02 -4.01 -5.79
N SER A 112 1.47 -2.99 -5.06
CA SER A 112 2.89 -2.80 -4.75
C SER A 112 3.16 -2.74 -3.26
N GLY A 113 4.37 -3.13 -2.90
CA GLY A 113 4.80 -3.21 -1.51
C GLY A 113 6.20 -3.80 -1.39
N VAL A 114 6.53 -4.25 -0.19
CA VAL A 114 7.81 -4.87 0.14
C VAL A 114 7.54 -6.24 0.73
N VAL A 115 8.23 -7.28 0.26
CA VAL A 115 8.20 -8.58 0.92
C VAL A 115 8.87 -8.46 2.28
N GLU A 116 8.26 -9.00 3.33
CA GLU A 116 8.88 -8.97 4.66
C GLU A 116 10.27 -9.63 4.67
N PRO A 117 11.20 -9.24 5.57
CA PRO A 117 12.54 -9.83 5.63
C PRO A 117 12.58 -11.33 5.96
N LYS A 118 11.52 -11.88 6.56
CA LYS A 118 11.39 -13.30 6.92
C LYS A 118 10.03 -13.85 6.50
N PRO A 119 9.77 -13.95 5.19
CA PRO A 119 8.43 -14.25 4.71
C PRO A 119 8.13 -15.74 4.83
N TYR A 120 6.90 -16.07 5.23
CA TYR A 120 6.39 -17.44 5.16
C TYR A 120 5.63 -17.65 3.85
N ARG A 121 4.55 -16.90 3.66
CA ARG A 121 3.77 -16.81 2.41
C ARG A 121 2.96 -15.52 2.43
N PHE A 122 2.53 -15.08 1.26
CA PHE A 122 1.51 -14.02 1.14
C PHE A 122 0.55 -14.35 0.01
N HIS A 123 -0.55 -13.64 -0.08
CA HIS A 123 -1.49 -13.82 -1.17
C HIS A 123 -2.18 -12.53 -1.59
N VAL A 124 -2.58 -12.49 -2.86
CA VAL A 124 -3.46 -11.48 -3.45
C VAL A 124 -4.69 -12.21 -3.99
N ASN A 125 -5.86 -11.87 -3.48
CA ASN A 125 -7.14 -12.44 -3.89
C ASN A 125 -7.93 -11.41 -4.67
N LEU A 126 -8.49 -11.83 -5.80
CA LEU A 126 -9.59 -11.15 -6.45
C LEU A 126 -10.88 -11.90 -6.09
N GLN A 127 -11.74 -11.28 -5.27
CA GLN A 127 -12.88 -11.93 -4.64
C GLN A 127 -14.19 -11.15 -4.80
N THR A 128 -15.29 -11.86 -4.52
CA THR A 128 -16.68 -11.41 -4.79
C THR A 128 -17.39 -10.76 -3.59
N ASP A 129 -16.73 -10.71 -2.43
CA ASP A 129 -17.22 -10.07 -1.20
C ASP A 129 -16.06 -9.93 -0.19
N VAL A 130 -16.25 -9.23 0.92
CA VAL A 130 -15.34 -9.19 2.08
C VAL A 130 -15.74 -10.30 3.07
N GLY A 131 -15.02 -11.42 3.05
CA GLY A 131 -15.19 -12.45 4.08
C GLY A 131 -14.52 -13.79 3.76
N ASP A 132 -14.38 -14.60 4.80
CA ASP A 132 -13.70 -15.91 4.72
C ASP A 132 -14.41 -16.91 3.82
N THR A 133 -15.65 -16.69 3.43
CA THR A 133 -16.45 -17.54 2.53
C THR A 133 -16.58 -16.97 1.13
N ALA A 134 -16.00 -15.79 0.85
CA ALA A 134 -16.09 -15.14 -0.45
C ALA A 134 -15.48 -16.00 -1.55
N ASP A 135 -16.17 -16.11 -2.68
CA ASP A 135 -15.61 -16.76 -3.85
C ASP A 135 -14.42 -15.95 -4.37
N MET A 136 -13.38 -16.65 -4.82
CA MET A 136 -12.16 -16.07 -5.33
C MET A 136 -12.00 -16.45 -6.80
N GLY A 137 -12.10 -15.46 -7.69
CA GLY A 137 -11.83 -15.65 -9.11
C GLY A 137 -10.34 -15.91 -9.37
N LEU A 138 -9.48 -15.33 -8.53
CA LEU A 138 -8.04 -15.56 -8.53
C LEU A 138 -7.51 -15.52 -7.09
N HIS A 139 -6.79 -16.56 -6.70
CA HIS A 139 -5.93 -16.61 -5.52
C HIS A 139 -4.48 -16.74 -5.99
N LEU A 140 -3.72 -15.66 -5.93
CA LEU A 140 -2.29 -15.61 -6.24
C LEU A 140 -1.50 -15.79 -4.94
N ASN A 141 -0.78 -16.89 -4.78
CA ASN A 141 -0.12 -17.24 -3.53
C ASN A 141 1.37 -17.59 -3.71
N PRO A 142 2.26 -16.60 -3.56
CA PRO A 142 3.69 -16.83 -3.41
C PRO A 142 4.02 -17.52 -2.08
N ARG A 143 4.71 -18.66 -2.18
CA ARG A 143 5.10 -19.54 -1.07
C ARG A 143 6.62 -19.53 -0.91
N PHE A 144 7.12 -18.94 0.17
CA PHE A 144 8.54 -18.95 0.54
C PHE A 144 8.91 -20.18 1.37
N ASP A 145 7.91 -20.84 1.94
CA ASP A 145 7.99 -22.00 2.81
C ASP A 145 8.14 -23.34 2.08
N THR A 146 8.11 -23.35 0.75
CA THR A 146 8.33 -24.54 -0.08
C THR A 146 9.78 -24.64 -0.59
N LYS A 147 10.22 -25.85 -0.93
CA LYS A 147 11.51 -26.11 -1.59
C LYS A 147 11.30 -26.97 -2.85
N PRO A 148 11.46 -26.41 -4.07
CA PRO A 148 11.78 -25.01 -4.35
C PRO A 148 10.64 -24.05 -3.97
N ARG A 149 10.96 -22.76 -3.81
CA ARG A 149 9.95 -21.70 -3.67
C ARG A 149 9.08 -21.66 -4.91
N GLY A 150 7.82 -21.25 -4.76
CA GLY A 150 6.87 -21.31 -5.85
C GLY A 150 5.71 -20.34 -5.72
N VAL A 151 5.03 -20.12 -6.83
CA VAL A 151 3.76 -19.38 -6.85
C VAL A 151 2.66 -20.35 -7.23
N VAL A 152 1.60 -20.40 -6.42
CA VAL A 152 0.38 -21.15 -6.70
C VAL A 152 -0.72 -20.19 -7.10
N LEU A 153 -1.46 -20.56 -8.14
CA LEU A 153 -2.68 -19.89 -8.57
C LEU A 153 -3.85 -20.84 -8.36
N ASN A 154 -4.96 -20.34 -7.83
CA ASN A 154 -6.19 -21.12 -7.74
C ASN A 154 -7.42 -20.20 -7.82
N SER A 155 -8.60 -20.82 -7.76
CA SER A 155 -9.88 -20.17 -7.54
C SER A 155 -10.64 -20.92 -6.45
N ARG A 156 -11.58 -20.24 -5.81
CA ARG A 156 -12.51 -20.84 -4.86
C ARG A 156 -13.93 -20.48 -5.27
N ASP A 157 -14.75 -21.49 -5.57
CA ASP A 157 -16.17 -21.34 -5.93
C ASP A 157 -17.03 -22.14 -4.95
N ARG A 158 -18.01 -21.49 -4.35
CA ARG A 158 -18.88 -22.02 -3.28
C ARG A 158 -18.08 -22.66 -2.15
N ASP A 159 -17.08 -21.92 -1.66
CA ASP A 159 -16.16 -22.34 -0.58
C ASP A 159 -15.34 -23.61 -0.88
N GLN A 160 -15.22 -24.00 -2.16
CA GLN A 160 -14.41 -25.13 -2.58
C GLN A 160 -13.24 -24.68 -3.44
N TRP A 161 -12.04 -24.97 -2.97
CA TRP A 161 -10.81 -24.81 -3.75
C TRP A 161 -10.86 -25.67 -4.99
N GLN A 162 -10.56 -25.06 -6.13
CA GLN A 162 -10.46 -25.75 -7.40
C GLN A 162 -9.05 -26.34 -7.58
N GLN A 163 -8.73 -26.82 -8.78
CA GLN A 163 -7.41 -27.40 -9.06
C GLN A 163 -6.31 -26.33 -9.01
N GLU A 164 -5.29 -26.52 -8.17
CA GLU A 164 -4.13 -25.63 -8.12
C GLU A 164 -3.36 -25.62 -9.45
N VAL A 165 -2.83 -24.45 -9.82
CA VAL A 165 -1.88 -24.27 -10.92
C VAL A 165 -0.56 -23.77 -10.33
N GLN A 166 0.48 -24.59 -10.45
CA GLN A 166 1.82 -24.23 -10.01
C GLN A 166 2.57 -23.51 -11.14
N VAL A 167 3.05 -22.29 -10.87
CA VAL A 167 3.96 -21.59 -11.79
C VAL A 167 5.30 -22.36 -11.83
N PRO A 168 5.94 -22.54 -12.99
CA PRO A 168 7.22 -23.24 -13.10
C PRO A 168 8.26 -22.71 -12.10
N GLY A 169 8.89 -23.62 -11.35
CA GLY A 169 9.73 -23.26 -10.19
C GLY A 169 10.98 -22.44 -10.49
N ASN A 170 11.39 -22.33 -11.76
CA ASN A 170 12.46 -21.42 -12.19
C ASN A 170 11.99 -19.96 -12.34
N LYS A 171 10.71 -19.67 -12.07
CA LYS A 171 10.10 -18.34 -12.19
C LYS A 171 9.52 -17.85 -10.86
N PHE A 172 10.31 -17.88 -9.79
CA PHE A 172 9.92 -17.23 -8.53
C PHE A 172 10.42 -15.78 -8.52
N PRO A 173 9.54 -14.76 -8.62
CA PRO A 173 9.97 -13.39 -8.89
C PRO A 173 10.15 -12.52 -7.63
N PHE A 174 10.01 -13.11 -6.43
CA PHE A 174 10.02 -12.36 -5.18
C PHE A 174 11.29 -12.59 -4.37
N THR A 175 11.78 -11.53 -3.73
CA THR A 175 12.98 -11.54 -2.89
C THR A 175 12.64 -10.99 -1.51
N GLU A 176 13.17 -11.60 -0.45
CA GLU A 176 12.95 -11.18 0.94
C GLU A 176 13.44 -9.74 1.16
N GLY A 177 12.66 -8.93 1.87
CA GLY A 177 13.01 -7.52 2.13
C GLY A 177 13.03 -6.61 0.91
N SER A 178 12.61 -7.10 -0.27
CA SER A 178 12.70 -6.36 -1.53
C SER A 178 11.32 -5.86 -1.99
N PRO A 179 11.27 -4.71 -2.68
CA PRO A 179 10.03 -4.21 -3.26
C PRO A 179 9.52 -5.13 -4.38
N PHE A 180 8.21 -5.12 -4.55
CA PHE A 180 7.53 -5.79 -5.65
C PHE A 180 6.39 -4.92 -6.20
N GLU A 181 6.06 -5.16 -7.46
CA GLU A 181 4.84 -4.69 -8.10
C GLU A 181 4.19 -5.89 -8.81
N ILE A 182 2.94 -6.19 -8.48
CA ILE A 182 2.11 -7.19 -9.16
C ILE A 182 1.09 -6.44 -9.99
N GLN A 183 1.00 -6.76 -11.28
CA GLN A 183 -0.07 -6.28 -12.15
C GLN A 183 -0.94 -7.45 -12.58
N ILE A 184 -2.25 -7.35 -12.36
CA ILE A 184 -3.24 -8.35 -12.75
C ILE A 184 -4.14 -7.74 -13.80
N HIS A 185 -3.91 -8.12 -15.05
CA HIS A 185 -4.67 -7.64 -16.21
C HIS A 185 -5.85 -8.58 -16.44
N CYS A 186 -7.07 -8.05 -16.38
CA CYS A 186 -8.25 -8.81 -16.78
C CYS A 186 -8.37 -8.77 -18.31
N GLN A 187 -8.26 -9.93 -18.95
CA GLN A 187 -8.51 -10.11 -20.38
C GLN A 187 -9.86 -10.80 -20.57
N GLU A 188 -10.29 -11.00 -21.81
CA GLU A 188 -11.58 -11.64 -22.15
C GLU A 188 -11.74 -13.04 -21.51
N ASP A 189 -10.70 -13.85 -21.51
CA ASP A 189 -10.76 -15.27 -21.12
C ASP A 189 -9.94 -15.61 -19.85
N LYS A 190 -9.16 -14.66 -19.33
CA LYS A 190 -8.16 -14.92 -18.28
C LYS A 190 -7.69 -13.67 -17.55
N PHE A 191 -7.03 -13.90 -16.42
CA PHE A 191 -6.11 -12.96 -15.81
C PHE A 191 -4.70 -13.18 -16.32
N ARG A 192 -4.04 -12.10 -16.76
CA ARG A 192 -2.61 -12.10 -17.05
C ARG A 192 -1.86 -11.40 -15.91
N VAL A 193 -0.95 -12.15 -15.28
CA VAL A 193 -0.19 -11.68 -14.11
C VAL A 193 1.23 -11.33 -14.53
N LEU A 194 1.66 -10.12 -14.19
CA LEU A 194 3.04 -9.67 -14.30
C LEU A 194 3.57 -9.33 -12.91
N VAL A 195 4.87 -9.58 -12.69
CA VAL A 195 5.58 -9.15 -11.48
C VAL A 195 6.82 -8.37 -11.92
N ASN A 196 6.97 -7.15 -11.41
CA ASN A 196 8.06 -6.24 -11.76
C ASN A 196 8.23 -6.08 -13.28
N GLY A 197 7.10 -5.87 -13.99
CA GLY A 197 7.05 -5.74 -15.45
C GLY A 197 7.30 -7.04 -16.24
N THR A 198 7.57 -8.16 -15.59
CA THR A 198 7.85 -9.44 -16.24
C THR A 198 6.65 -10.39 -16.16
N PHE A 199 6.32 -11.04 -17.27
CA PHE A 199 5.24 -12.02 -17.32
C PHE A 199 5.48 -13.19 -16.36
N LEU A 200 4.52 -13.43 -15.47
CA LEU A 200 4.52 -14.55 -14.54
C LEU A 200 3.67 -15.73 -15.06
N ALA A 201 2.39 -15.46 -15.31
CA ALA A 201 1.41 -16.49 -15.67
C ALA A 201 0.14 -15.91 -16.32
N ASP A 202 -0.52 -16.74 -17.12
CA ASP A 202 -1.91 -16.57 -17.54
C ASP A 202 -2.77 -17.55 -16.71
N PHE A 203 -3.88 -17.08 -16.13
CA PHE A 203 -4.82 -17.89 -15.34
C PHE A 203 -6.24 -17.73 -15.88
N PRO A 204 -6.88 -18.79 -16.40
CA PRO A 204 -8.20 -18.67 -17.04
C PRO A 204 -9.29 -18.27 -16.04
N HIS A 205 -10.29 -17.54 -16.52
CA HIS A 205 -11.47 -17.20 -15.73
C HIS A 205 -12.23 -18.49 -15.38
N ARG A 206 -12.16 -18.90 -14.12
CA ARG A 206 -12.95 -20.02 -13.58
C ARG A 206 -14.27 -19.55 -12.96
N ILE A 207 -14.35 -18.27 -12.66
CA ILE A 207 -15.53 -17.55 -12.19
C ILE A 207 -15.69 -16.35 -13.12
N ASP A 208 -16.94 -15.96 -13.39
CA ASP A 208 -17.24 -14.75 -14.14
C ASP A 208 -16.58 -13.54 -13.47
N CYS A 209 -15.69 -12.85 -14.20
CA CYS A 209 -14.95 -11.72 -13.68
C CYS A 209 -15.86 -10.58 -13.21
N SER A 210 -17.06 -10.43 -13.78
CA SER A 210 -18.03 -9.40 -13.38
C SER A 210 -18.57 -9.58 -11.95
N ARG A 211 -18.36 -10.76 -11.34
CA ARG A 211 -18.68 -11.02 -9.93
C ARG A 211 -17.63 -10.48 -8.97
N ILE A 212 -16.44 -10.15 -9.44
CA ILE A 212 -15.30 -9.74 -8.60
C ILE A 212 -15.38 -8.24 -8.35
N ASP A 213 -15.47 -7.85 -7.09
CA ASP A 213 -15.55 -6.46 -6.66
C ASP A 213 -14.65 -6.12 -5.48
N TYR A 214 -13.78 -7.05 -5.06
CA TYR A 214 -12.74 -6.81 -4.05
C TYR A 214 -11.37 -7.33 -4.46
N VAL A 215 -10.33 -6.63 -4.00
CA VAL A 215 -8.97 -7.14 -3.88
C VAL A 215 -8.60 -7.24 -2.41
N CYS A 216 -8.11 -8.40 -1.99
CA CYS A 216 -7.66 -8.64 -0.62
C CYS A 216 -6.22 -9.15 -0.61
N VAL A 217 -5.39 -8.57 0.24
CA VAL A 217 -3.97 -8.89 0.35
C VAL A 217 -3.59 -9.16 1.80
N ASP A 218 -2.90 -10.27 2.02
CA ASP A 218 -2.53 -10.72 3.36
C ASP A 218 -1.26 -11.59 3.36
N GLY A 219 -0.69 -11.81 4.54
CA GLY A 219 0.53 -12.56 4.78
C GLY A 219 1.78 -11.67 4.83
N SER A 220 2.94 -12.25 4.49
CA SER A 220 4.26 -11.67 4.74
C SER A 220 4.70 -10.56 3.75
N VAL A 221 3.91 -9.49 3.64
CA VAL A 221 4.19 -8.30 2.79
C VAL A 221 3.81 -7.01 3.49
N ILE A 222 4.58 -5.94 3.35
CA ILE A 222 4.20 -4.59 3.76
C ILE A 222 3.65 -3.90 2.52
N LEU A 223 2.39 -3.47 2.54
CA LEU A 223 1.75 -2.87 1.37
C LEU A 223 2.06 -1.38 1.30
N ASP A 224 2.40 -0.92 0.09
CA ASP A 224 2.57 0.49 -0.24
C ASP A 224 1.24 1.04 -0.79
N ARG A 225 0.71 0.42 -1.85
CA ARG A 225 -0.55 0.86 -2.46
C ARG A 225 -1.23 -0.26 -3.24
N ILE A 226 -2.51 -0.04 -3.48
CA ILE A 226 -3.32 -0.76 -4.46
C ILE A 226 -3.89 0.28 -5.42
N VAL A 227 -3.71 0.07 -6.73
CA VAL A 227 -4.17 0.98 -7.78
C VAL A 227 -5.06 0.22 -8.75
N PHE A 228 -6.15 0.88 -9.17
CA PHE A 228 -7.09 0.41 -10.17
C PHE A 228 -6.93 1.25 -11.43
N ALA A 229 -6.76 0.60 -12.58
CA ALA A 229 -6.58 1.25 -13.89
C ALA A 229 -7.44 0.59 -14.97
#